data_AF-A0A1Y1KA67-F1
#
_entry.id   AF-A0A1Y1KA67-F1
#
_cell.length_a   1.000
_cell.length_b   1.000
_cell.length_c   1.000
_cell.angle_alpha   90.00
_cell.angle_beta   90.00
_cell.angle_gamma   90.00
#
_symmetry.space_group_name_H-M   'P 1'
#
loop_
_entity.id
_entity.type
_entity.pdbx_description
1 polymer ?
#
loop_
_entity_poly.entity_id
_entity_poly.type
_entity_poly.pdbx_seq_one_letter_code
_entity_poly.pdbx_strand_id
1 'polypeptide(L)'
;VLTVEPSTVIAPPPHSNLSFPKDFKPEPFSPKNFVPEKLHWTPVGLALRDEFCTFANIHAEDASPGTSILDLGIDSIDAIKISARLAKRDIKLSASQIMRHQTISAIAAAASNLNHDALLKSSIDTDKAEIQSRLHSYVQGQGVDPNNLEVVLPSTALQESMISAMMQSDFQLYFNHDIM
;
A
#
# COMPACT_ATOMS: atom_id res chain seq x y z
N VAL A 1 22.21 29.32 -40.00
CA VAL A 1 20.90 28.80 -40.45
C VAL A 1 21.18 27.77 -41.53
N LEU A 2 21.14 26.48 -41.18
CA LEU A 2 21.33 25.36 -42.09
C LEU A 2 20.24 24.34 -41.73
N THR A 3 19.19 24.39 -42.54
CA THR A 3 18.05 23.46 -42.57
C THR A 3 18.52 22.10 -43.06
N VAL A 4 18.20 21.03 -42.31
CA VAL A 4 18.42 19.64 -42.74
C VAL A 4 17.06 18.99 -42.90
N GLU A 5 16.80 18.55 -44.13
CA GLU A 5 15.58 17.87 -44.59
C GLU A 5 15.39 16.48 -43.93
N PRO A 6 14.14 16.04 -43.69
CA PRO A 6 13.85 14.74 -43.08
C PRO A 6 13.64 13.68 -44.16
N SER A 7 14.66 12.86 -44.45
CA SER A 7 14.49 11.56 -45.11
C SER A 7 15.78 10.74 -45.00
N THR A 8 15.85 9.87 -44.00
CA THR A 8 16.79 8.74 -43.99
C THR A 8 15.99 7.49 -43.68
N VAL A 9 15.69 6.74 -44.74
CA VAL A 9 15.09 5.41 -44.68
C VAL A 9 16.18 4.44 -44.21
N ILE A 10 16.03 3.89 -43.00
CA ILE A 10 16.92 2.85 -42.48
C ILE A 10 16.52 1.53 -43.16
N ALA A 11 17.41 0.97 -43.97
CA ALA A 11 17.22 -0.35 -44.57
C ALA A 11 17.25 -1.45 -43.50
N PRO A 12 16.39 -2.48 -43.58
CA PRO A 12 16.45 -3.60 -42.65
C PRO A 12 17.73 -4.43 -42.88
N PRO A 13 18.31 -5.01 -41.81
CA PRO A 13 19.52 -5.81 -41.91
C PRO A 13 19.27 -7.10 -42.70
N PRO A 14 20.30 -7.66 -43.36
CA PRO A 14 20.15 -8.88 -44.15
C PRO A 14 19.72 -10.05 -43.26
N HIS A 15 18.72 -10.81 -43.72
CA HIS A 15 18.15 -11.95 -43.03
C HIS A 15 19.25 -12.93 -42.56
N SER A 16 19.50 -12.96 -41.26
CA SER A 16 20.23 -14.06 -40.62
C SER A 16 19.39 -15.32 -40.76
N ASN A 17 19.87 -16.25 -41.58
CA ASN A 17 19.25 -17.55 -41.80
C ASN A 17 19.39 -18.40 -40.52
N LEU A 18 18.43 -18.25 -39.60
CA LEU A 18 18.34 -19.06 -38.38
C LEU A 18 17.93 -20.47 -38.78
N SER A 19 18.92 -21.34 -39.01
CA SER A 19 18.68 -22.78 -39.10
C SER A 19 18.49 -23.34 -37.70
N PHE A 20 17.28 -23.83 -37.42
CA PHE A 20 17.01 -24.60 -36.21
C PHE A 20 17.70 -25.98 -36.31
N PRO A 21 18.39 -26.45 -35.26
CA PRO A 21 18.92 -27.81 -35.23
C PRO A 21 17.78 -28.82 -35.43
N LYS A 22 17.90 -29.67 -36.46
CA LYS A 22 16.87 -30.69 -36.79
C LYS A 22 16.76 -31.79 -35.73
N ASP A 23 17.68 -31.82 -34.76
CA ASP A 23 17.76 -32.84 -33.71
C ASP A 23 17.38 -32.31 -32.32
N PHE A 24 16.67 -31.17 -32.24
CA PHE A 24 16.12 -30.69 -30.97
C PHE A 24 15.02 -31.64 -30.48
N LYS A 25 15.42 -32.59 -29.62
CA LYS A 25 14.49 -33.43 -28.87
C LYS A 25 14.00 -32.59 -27.68
N PRO A 26 12.72 -32.19 -27.62
CA PRO A 26 12.22 -31.48 -26.46
C PRO A 26 12.35 -32.40 -25.25
N GLU A 27 13.25 -32.04 -24.33
CA GLU A 27 13.30 -32.64 -22.99
C GLU A 27 11.89 -32.50 -22.38
N PRO A 28 11.30 -33.58 -21.83
CA PRO A 28 10.02 -33.48 -21.18
C PRO A 28 10.14 -32.49 -20.04
N PHE A 29 9.33 -31.43 -20.07
CA PHE A 29 9.25 -30.43 -19.03
C PHE A 29 8.85 -31.13 -17.71
N SER A 30 9.86 -31.48 -16.90
CA SER A 30 9.63 -32.05 -15.58
C SER A 30 9.31 -30.89 -14.64
N PRO A 31 8.09 -30.79 -14.06
CA PRO A 31 7.68 -29.64 -13.28
C PRO A 31 8.35 -29.53 -11.89
N LYS A 32 9.55 -30.11 -11.69
CA LYS A 32 10.07 -30.40 -10.34
C LYS A 32 11.33 -29.69 -9.89
N ASN A 33 11.93 -28.77 -10.67
CA ASN A 33 13.16 -28.09 -10.23
C ASN A 33 13.14 -26.55 -10.36
N PHE A 34 12.01 -25.90 -10.08
CA PHE A 34 12.09 -24.54 -9.53
C PHE A 34 11.68 -24.62 -8.05
N VAL A 35 12.59 -25.14 -7.24
CA VAL A 35 12.53 -24.94 -5.79
C VAL A 35 13.20 -23.58 -5.58
N PRO A 36 12.47 -22.47 -5.38
CA PRO A 36 13.10 -21.24 -4.96
C PRO A 36 13.87 -21.56 -3.67
N GLU A 37 15.14 -21.17 -3.69
CA GLU A 37 16.10 -21.21 -2.59
C GLU A 37 15.40 -21.09 -1.24
N LYS A 38 15.58 -22.07 -0.34
CA LYS A 38 14.86 -22.21 0.93
C LYS A 38 14.78 -20.86 1.65
N LEU A 39 13.66 -20.15 1.52
CA LEU A 39 13.39 -19.02 2.38
C LEU A 39 13.33 -19.55 3.80
N HIS A 40 14.19 -19.03 4.66
CA HIS A 40 14.19 -19.38 6.07
C HIS A 40 13.26 -18.42 6.83
N TRP A 41 12.65 -18.93 7.88
CA TRP A 41 11.83 -18.10 8.76
C TRP A 41 12.71 -17.20 9.61
N THR A 42 12.48 -15.88 9.56
CA THR A 42 13.01 -14.94 10.55
C THR A 42 12.13 -14.96 11.81
N PRO A 43 12.62 -14.52 12.98
CA PRO A 43 11.77 -14.45 14.19
C PRO A 43 10.50 -13.62 13.99
N VAL A 44 10.61 -12.49 13.28
CA VAL A 44 9.47 -11.65 12.88
C VAL A 44 8.57 -12.39 11.88
N GLY A 45 9.17 -13.13 10.94
CA GLY A 45 8.45 -13.97 9.99
C GLY A 45 7.64 -15.08 10.66
N LEU A 46 8.15 -15.71 11.73
CA LEU A 46 7.40 -16.70 12.52
C LEU A 46 6.20 -16.06 13.21
N ALA A 47 6.40 -14.92 13.88
CA ALA A 47 5.31 -14.21 14.54
C ALA A 47 4.21 -13.79 13.54
N LEU A 48 4.61 -13.34 12.34
CA LEU A 48 3.69 -13.01 11.26
C LEU A 48 2.95 -14.23 10.75
N ARG A 49 3.66 -15.32 10.46
CA ARG A 49 3.07 -16.59 10.02
C ARG A 49 2.01 -17.06 11.00
N ASP A 50 2.32 -17.06 12.30
CA ASP A 50 1.40 -17.56 13.32
C ASP A 50 0.13 -16.71 13.39
N GLU A 51 0.24 -15.38 13.29
CA GLU A 51 -0.94 -14.50 13.20
C GLU A 51 -1.74 -14.75 11.92
N PHE A 52 -1.09 -14.83 10.75
CA PHE A 52 -1.78 -15.08 9.49
C PHE A 52 -2.49 -16.44 9.47
N CYS A 53 -1.85 -17.50 9.96
CA CYS A 53 -2.44 -18.82 10.05
C CYS A 53 -3.61 -18.86 11.04
N THR A 54 -3.51 -18.12 12.15
CA THR A 54 -4.61 -17.98 13.12
C THR A 54 -5.82 -17.31 12.48
N PHE A 55 -5.63 -16.29 11.63
CA PHE A 55 -6.73 -15.65 10.92
C PHE A 55 -7.31 -16.51 9.81
N ALA A 56 -6.46 -17.15 9.01
CA ALA A 56 -6.86 -18.02 7.91
C ALA A 56 -7.39 -19.39 8.39
N ASN A 57 -7.29 -19.68 9.68
CA ASN A 57 -7.69 -20.95 10.29
C ASN A 57 -7.02 -22.17 9.62
N ILE A 58 -5.71 -22.06 9.38
CA ILE A 58 -4.87 -23.13 8.82
C ILE A 58 -3.72 -23.48 9.78
N HIS A 59 -3.09 -24.62 9.58
CA HIS A 59 -1.91 -24.98 10.36
C HIS A 59 -0.67 -24.23 9.87
N ALA A 60 0.20 -23.85 10.80
CA ALA A 60 1.43 -23.13 10.50
C ALA A 60 2.43 -23.91 9.61
N GLU A 61 2.23 -25.22 9.49
CA GLU A 61 2.98 -26.14 8.62
C GLU A 61 2.56 -26.04 7.15
N ASP A 62 1.32 -25.58 6.89
CA ASP A 62 0.77 -25.40 5.55
C ASP A 62 1.22 -24.07 4.92
N ALA A 63 1.76 -23.15 5.74
CA ALA A 63 2.28 -21.87 5.30
C ALA A 63 3.78 -21.96 5.02
N SER A 64 4.18 -21.45 3.85
CA SER A 64 5.58 -21.23 3.48
C SER A 64 5.91 -19.73 3.54
N PRO A 65 7.18 -19.32 3.63
CA PRO A 65 7.54 -17.90 3.58
C PRO A 65 7.16 -17.21 2.26
N GLY A 66 7.00 -17.97 1.18
CA GLY A 66 6.53 -17.49 -0.12
C GLY A 66 5.01 -17.49 -0.27
N THR A 67 4.27 -18.01 0.72
CA THR A 67 2.80 -18.04 0.68
C THR A 67 2.25 -16.63 0.60
N SER A 68 1.37 -16.40 -0.36
CA SER A 68 0.67 -15.13 -0.51
C SER A 68 -0.41 -15.02 0.55
N ILE A 69 -0.54 -13.87 1.20
CA ILE A 69 -1.62 -13.62 2.15
C ILE A 69 -2.99 -13.60 1.46
N LEU A 70 -3.03 -13.28 0.16
CA LEU A 70 -4.26 -13.29 -0.63
C LEU A 70 -4.74 -14.73 -0.88
N ASP A 71 -3.81 -15.68 -1.06
CA ASP A 71 -4.13 -17.11 -1.20
C ASP A 71 -4.69 -17.69 0.11
N LEU A 72 -4.37 -17.06 1.24
CA LEU A 72 -4.91 -17.38 2.57
C LEU A 72 -6.27 -16.71 2.83
N GLY A 73 -6.82 -15.96 1.87
CA GLY A 73 -8.09 -15.25 2.01
C GLY A 73 -8.02 -14.00 2.89
N ILE A 74 -6.82 -13.50 3.18
CA ILE A 74 -6.66 -12.29 4.02
C ILE A 74 -6.94 -11.06 3.16
N ASP A 75 -7.94 -10.28 3.57
CA ASP A 75 -8.31 -9.03 2.93
C ASP A 75 -7.86 -7.78 3.72
N SER A 76 -8.32 -6.60 3.31
CA SER A 76 -7.99 -5.34 3.96
C SER A 76 -8.54 -5.21 5.38
N ILE A 77 -9.71 -5.80 5.67
CA ILE A 77 -10.32 -5.77 7.00
C ILE A 77 -9.53 -6.67 7.95
N ASP A 78 -9.12 -7.84 7.47
CA ASP A 78 -8.29 -8.75 8.25
C ASP A 78 -6.88 -8.17 8.44
N ALA A 79 -6.30 -7.53 7.43
CA ALA A 79 -5.03 -6.82 7.56
C ALA A 79 -5.08 -5.73 8.64
N ILE A 80 -6.19 -5.00 8.81
CA ILE A 80 -6.37 -4.03 9.90
C ILE A 80 -6.35 -4.73 11.26
N LYS A 81 -7.07 -5.85 11.42
CA LYS A 81 -7.10 -6.60 12.68
C LYS A 81 -5.74 -7.20 13.02
N ILE A 82 -5.06 -7.76 12.02
CA ILE A 82 -3.71 -8.33 12.14
C ILE A 82 -2.71 -7.25 12.54
N SER A 83 -2.73 -6.09 11.86
CA SER A 83 -1.91 -4.92 12.19
C SER A 83 -2.09 -4.51 13.67
N ALA A 84 -3.33 -4.43 14.15
CA ALA A 84 -3.62 -4.08 15.53
C ALA A 84 -3.11 -5.12 16.54
N ARG A 85 -3.11 -6.42 16.19
CA ARG A 85 -2.57 -7.49 17.05
C ARG A 85 -1.05 -7.50 17.06
N LEU A 86 -0.41 -7.32 15.91
CA LEU A 86 1.03 -7.22 15.77
C LEU A 86 1.59 -6.04 16.56
N ALA A 87 0.89 -4.90 16.60
CA ALA A 87 1.26 -3.75 17.40
C ALA A 87 1.36 -4.07 18.91
N LYS A 88 0.53 -4.99 19.43
CA LYS A 88 0.61 -5.47 20.83
C LYS A 88 1.85 -6.33 21.10
N ARG A 89 2.49 -6.84 20.05
CA ARG A 89 3.75 -7.61 20.08
C ARG A 89 4.96 -6.76 19.67
N ASP A 90 4.82 -5.44 19.69
CA ASP A 90 5.82 -4.44 19.28
C ASP A 90 6.26 -4.53 17.80
N ILE A 91 5.44 -5.18 16.95
CA ILE A 91 5.65 -5.23 15.50
C ILE A 91 4.75 -4.18 14.84
N LYS A 92 5.32 -3.05 14.45
CA LYS A 92 4.58 -1.90 13.92
C LYS A 92 4.43 -1.95 12.40
N LEU A 93 3.51 -2.79 11.92
CA LEU A 93 3.13 -2.83 10.50
C LEU A 93 1.76 -2.19 10.30
N SER A 94 1.62 -1.27 9.35
CA SER A 94 0.30 -0.77 8.94
C SER A 94 -0.44 -1.77 8.05
N ALA A 95 -1.78 -1.70 8.03
CA ALA A 95 -2.59 -2.50 7.12
C ALA A 95 -2.17 -2.29 5.65
N SER A 96 -1.84 -1.05 5.27
CA SER A 96 -1.34 -0.74 3.92
C SER A 96 -0.01 -1.45 3.61
N GLN A 97 0.92 -1.51 4.56
CA GLN A 97 2.18 -2.26 4.40
C GLN A 97 1.92 -3.76 4.23
N ILE A 98 1.03 -4.34 5.05
CA ILE A 98 0.64 -5.74 4.93
C ILE A 98 0.07 -6.01 3.53
N MET A 99 -0.90 -5.20 3.09
CA MET A 99 -1.55 -5.38 1.78
C MET A 99 -0.62 -5.12 0.58
N ARG A 100 0.36 -4.22 0.73
CA ARG A 100 1.34 -3.91 -0.31
C ARG A 100 2.33 -5.06 -0.54
N HIS A 101 2.62 -5.84 0.49
CA HIS A 101 3.56 -6.94 0.42
C HIS A 101 2.80 -8.26 0.37
N GLN A 102 2.78 -8.92 -0.78
CA GLN A 102 1.88 -10.08 -1.00
C GLN A 102 2.29 -11.33 -0.23
N THR A 103 3.58 -11.53 0.08
CA THR A 103 4.07 -12.75 0.73
C THR A 103 4.51 -12.50 2.18
N ILE A 104 4.40 -13.53 3.02
CA ILE A 104 4.76 -13.45 4.44
C ILE A 104 6.23 -12.98 4.62
N SER A 105 7.13 -13.47 3.78
CA SER A 105 8.55 -13.05 3.80
C SER A 105 8.77 -11.60 3.41
N ALA A 106 8.06 -11.09 2.40
CA ALA A 106 8.16 -9.69 2.00
C ALA A 106 7.62 -8.76 3.10
N ILE A 107 6.53 -9.15 3.76
CA ILE A 107 5.97 -8.43 4.91
C ILE A 107 6.97 -8.43 6.08
N ALA A 108 7.61 -9.56 6.36
CA ALA A 108 8.61 -9.68 7.41
C ALA A 108 9.85 -8.80 7.13
N ALA A 109 10.29 -8.74 5.87
CA ALA A 109 11.37 -7.86 5.46
C ALA A 109 11.00 -6.38 5.62
N ALA A 110 9.76 -5.99 5.27
CA ALA A 110 9.27 -4.64 5.47
C ALA A 110 9.21 -4.26 6.96
N ALA A 111 8.76 -5.19 7.82
CA ALA A 111 8.73 -5.00 9.27
C ALA A 111 10.14 -4.78 9.87
N SER A 112 11.16 -5.37 9.28
CA SER A 112 12.54 -5.23 9.76
C SER A 112 13.17 -3.88 9.37
N ASN A 113 12.59 -3.19 8.38
CA ASN A 113 13.09 -1.93 7.81
C ASN A 113 12.35 -0.66 8.31
N LEU A 114 11.56 -0.78 9.38
CA LEU A 114 10.64 0.27 9.87
C LEU A 114 11.29 1.58 10.36
N ASN A 115 12.61 1.73 10.26
CA ASN A 115 13.31 2.98 10.60
C ASN A 115 13.03 4.13 9.61
N HIS A 116 12.42 3.88 8.45
CA HIS A 116 12.17 4.92 7.45
C HIS A 116 10.85 5.70 7.65
N ASP A 117 9.83 5.09 8.27
CA ASP A 117 8.50 5.73 8.43
C ASP A 117 8.43 6.71 9.62
N ALA A 118 9.38 6.63 10.56
CA ALA A 118 9.43 7.55 11.70
C ALA A 118 9.71 8.99 11.26
N LEU A 119 10.50 9.19 10.20
CA LEU A 119 10.80 10.51 9.63
C LEU A 119 9.60 11.14 8.90
N LEU A 120 8.73 10.33 8.29
CA LEU A 120 7.53 10.80 7.62
C LEU A 120 6.49 11.30 8.63
N LYS A 121 6.34 10.63 9.78
CA LYS A 121 5.45 11.08 10.86
C LYS A 121 5.83 12.45 11.41
N SER A 122 7.12 12.72 11.63
CA SER A 122 7.56 14.02 12.17
C SER A 122 7.28 15.20 11.22
N SER A 123 7.33 14.98 9.90
CA SER A 123 6.99 16.02 8.92
C SER A 123 5.48 16.29 8.90
N ILE A 124 4.66 15.24 8.91
CA ILE A 124 3.19 15.35 8.87
C ILE A 124 2.64 16.04 10.14
N ASP A 125 3.23 15.77 11.31
CA ASP A 125 2.79 16.39 12.57
C ASP A 125 3.09 17.90 12.64
N THR A 126 4.17 18.35 11.98
CA THR A 126 4.55 19.77 11.92
C THR A 126 3.56 20.57 11.06
N ASP A 127 3.19 20.04 9.89
CA ASP A 127 2.22 20.67 8.98
C ASP A 127 0.83 20.80 9.62
N LYS A 128 0.42 19.79 10.39
CA LYS A 128 -0.87 19.78 11.09
C LYS A 128 -0.99 20.90 12.13
N ALA A 129 0.07 21.15 12.90
CA ALA A 129 0.08 22.17 13.94
C ALA A 129 -0.05 23.58 13.35
N GLU A 130 0.64 23.85 12.24
CA GLU A 130 0.54 25.14 11.54
C GLU A 130 -0.89 25.37 11.01
N ILE A 131 -1.46 24.36 10.35
CA ILE A 131 -2.83 24.44 9.81
C ILE A 131 -3.84 24.68 10.94
N GLN A 132 -3.71 23.97 12.05
CA GLN A 132 -4.58 24.16 13.22
C GLN A 132 -4.49 25.59 13.78
N SER A 133 -3.27 26.14 13.88
CA SER A 133 -3.08 27.53 14.33
C SER A 133 -3.76 28.53 13.39
N ARG A 134 -3.63 28.34 12.07
CA ARG A 134 -4.27 29.21 11.07
C ARG A 134 -5.79 29.14 11.14
N LEU A 135 -6.35 27.95 11.33
CA LEU A 135 -7.78 27.75 11.48
C LEU A 135 -8.30 28.44 12.75
N HIS A 136 -7.58 28.31 13.86
CA HIS A 136 -7.96 28.97 15.12
C HIS A 136 -7.99 30.50 14.97
N SER A 137 -6.97 31.10 14.35
CA SER A 137 -6.93 32.53 14.07
C SER A 137 -8.07 32.98 13.14
N TYR A 138 -8.43 32.16 12.14
CA TYR A 138 -9.55 32.45 11.26
C TYR A 138 -10.89 32.48 12.01
N VAL A 139 -11.15 31.47 12.85
CA VAL A 139 -12.40 31.38 13.62
C VAL A 139 -12.55 32.53 14.61
N GLN A 140 -11.47 32.93 15.28
CA GLN A 140 -11.46 34.12 16.15
C GLN A 140 -11.83 35.41 15.40
N GLY A 141 -11.42 35.53 14.13
CA GLY A 141 -11.77 36.67 13.28
C GLY A 141 -13.23 36.70 12.81
N GLN A 142 -13.96 35.59 12.92
CA GLN A 142 -15.37 35.47 12.49
C GLN A 142 -16.37 35.76 13.63
N GLY A 143 -15.90 36.15 14.81
CA GLY A 143 -16.77 36.48 15.95
C GLY A 143 -17.43 35.28 16.61
N VAL A 144 -16.90 34.07 16.41
CA VAL A 144 -17.33 32.86 17.12
C VAL A 144 -16.87 32.96 18.57
N ASP A 145 -17.80 32.75 19.52
CA ASP A 145 -17.48 32.75 20.95
C ASP A 145 -16.51 31.59 21.28
N PRO A 146 -15.29 31.89 21.75
CA PRO A 146 -14.32 30.86 22.12
C PRO A 146 -14.82 29.91 23.22
N ASN A 147 -15.76 30.37 24.08
CA ASN A 147 -16.31 29.53 25.15
C ASN A 147 -17.29 28.46 24.63
N ASN A 148 -17.80 28.62 23.41
CA ASN A 148 -18.66 27.64 22.76
C ASN A 148 -17.89 26.72 21.79
N LEU A 149 -16.56 26.77 21.83
CA LEU A 149 -15.70 26.05 20.90
C LEU A 149 -14.76 25.11 21.65
N GLU A 150 -14.95 23.81 21.45
CA GLU A 150 -14.11 22.79 22.08
C GLU A 150 -12.77 22.64 21.32
N VAL A 151 -12.82 22.53 19.99
CA VAL A 151 -11.64 22.30 19.16
C VAL A 151 -11.87 22.75 17.71
N VAL A 152 -10.81 23.23 17.05
CA VAL A 152 -10.77 23.44 15.59
C VAL A 152 -9.74 22.50 14.99
N LEU A 153 -10.16 21.68 14.02
CA LEU A 153 -9.30 20.70 13.37
C LEU A 153 -9.37 20.84 11.84
N PRO A 154 -8.29 20.54 11.10
CA PRO A 154 -8.35 20.44 9.65
C PRO A 154 -9.27 19.30 9.22
N SER A 155 -9.86 19.46 8.04
CA SER A 155 -10.57 18.39 7.34
C SER A 155 -9.62 17.26 6.94
N THR A 156 -10.15 16.05 6.90
CA THR A 156 -9.50 14.92 6.21
C THR A 156 -9.65 15.05 4.70
N ALA A 157 -8.76 14.44 3.93
CA ALA A 157 -8.83 14.45 2.46
C ALA A 157 -10.17 13.95 1.91
N LEU A 158 -10.79 12.96 2.57
CA LEU A 158 -12.12 12.49 2.21
C LEU A 158 -13.19 13.56 2.46
N GLN A 159 -13.13 14.26 3.59
CA GLN A 159 -14.06 15.36 3.89
C GLN A 159 -13.93 16.50 2.87
N GLU A 160 -12.71 16.87 2.47
CA GLU A 160 -12.48 17.87 1.41
C GLU A 160 -13.07 17.43 0.06
N SER A 161 -12.87 16.16 -0.30
CA SER A 161 -13.45 15.57 -1.51
C SER A 161 -14.98 15.57 -1.47
N MET A 162 -15.59 15.20 -0.34
CA MET A 162 -17.05 15.23 -0.17
C MET A 162 -17.62 16.64 -0.26
N ILE A 163 -16.97 17.64 0.35
CA ILE A 163 -17.37 19.06 0.25
C ILE A 163 -17.26 19.54 -1.19
N SER A 164 -16.17 19.20 -1.88
CA SER A 164 -15.99 19.55 -3.30
C SER A 164 -17.07 18.93 -4.18
N ALA A 165 -17.39 17.65 -3.98
CA ALA A 165 -18.46 16.96 -4.71
C ALA A 165 -19.84 17.56 -4.41
N MET A 166 -20.11 17.90 -3.15
CA MET A 166 -21.34 18.57 -2.73
C MET A 166 -21.51 19.90 -3.48
N MET A 167 -20.50 20.76 -3.48
CA MET A 167 -20.54 22.06 -4.17
C MET A 167 -20.72 21.91 -5.68
N GLN A 168 -20.00 20.97 -6.31
CA GLN A 168 -20.13 20.71 -7.76
C GLN A 168 -21.50 20.16 -8.16
N SER A 169 -22.17 19.48 -7.23
CA SER A 169 -23.51 18.91 -7.44
C SER A 169 -24.64 19.86 -7.10
N ASP A 170 -24.38 21.15 -6.84
CA ASP A 170 -25.37 22.10 -6.28
C ASP A 170 -26.09 21.51 -5.05
N PHE A 171 -25.31 20.97 -4.12
CA PHE A 171 -25.75 20.37 -2.86
C PHE A 171 -26.69 19.16 -2.99
N GLN A 172 -26.72 18.48 -4.15
CA GLN A 172 -27.50 17.25 -4.33
C GLN A 172 -26.82 16.01 -3.74
N LEU A 173 -25.48 15.98 -3.70
CA LEU A 173 -24.70 14.88 -3.12
C LEU A 173 -24.14 15.26 -1.75
N TYR A 174 -24.11 14.28 -0.84
CA TYR A 174 -23.54 14.38 0.50
C TYR A 174 -24.13 15.46 1.43
N PHE A 175 -25.21 16.13 1.01
CA PHE A 175 -25.95 17.08 1.83
C PHE A 175 -27.08 16.34 2.55
N ASN A 176 -26.95 16.20 3.87
CA ASN A 176 -28.02 15.65 4.69
C ASN A 176 -28.96 16.79 5.09
N HIS A 177 -30.25 16.68 4.75
CA HIS A 177 -31.30 17.50 5.35
C HIS A 177 -32.07 16.67 6.37
N ASP A 178 -32.45 17.28 7.49
CA ASP A 178 -33.36 16.63 8.42
C ASP A 178 -34.78 16.72 7.84
N ILE A 179 -35.41 15.58 7.57
CA ILE A 179 -36.85 15.55 7.26
C ILE A 179 -37.62 15.37 8.57
N MET A 180 -38.17 16.47 9.08
CA MET A 180 -39.20 16.46 10.14
C MET A 180 -40.59 16.33 9.54
#